data_AF-A0A9Q1QWV4-F1
#
_entry.id   AF-A0A9Q1QWV4-F1
#
_cell.length_a   1.000
_cell.length_b   1.000
_cell.length_c   1.000
_cell.angle_alpha   90.00
_cell.angle_beta   90.00
_cell.angle_gamma   90.00
#
_symmetry.space_group_name_H-M   'P 1'
#
loop_
_entity.id
_entity.type
_entity.pdbx_description
1 polymer ?
#
loop_
_entity_poly.entity_id
_entity_poly.type
_entity_poly.pdbx_seq_one_letter_code
_entity_poly.pdbx_strand_id
1 'polypeptide(L)'
;MEGTAKPDYANCVKISTDASIKEMIPPGALVMLTPLIVGILFGVETLSGVLAGSLVSGVQAGASEHARTRGPKGSDPHKAVVIGDTVGDPLKDISGPSLNILIKLMAVESLIFATFFATHGGLLFKIF
;
A
#
# COMPACT_ATOMS: atom_id res chain seq x y z
N MET A 1 -26.64 -19.51 17.90
CA MET A 1 -25.59 -19.48 18.93
C MET A 1 -26.27 -19.19 20.26
N GLU A 2 -26.18 -20.10 21.23
CA GLU A 2 -26.87 -19.99 22.53
C GLU A 2 -26.14 -19.11 23.56
N GLY A 3 -24.94 -18.61 23.23
CA GLY A 3 -24.17 -17.68 24.08
C GLY A 3 -23.59 -18.30 25.36
N THR A 4 -23.69 -19.62 25.52
CA THR A 4 -23.30 -20.36 26.73
C THR A 4 -21.81 -20.71 26.77
N ALA A 5 -21.12 -20.72 25.63
CA ALA A 5 -19.70 -21.01 25.52
C ALA A 5 -18.90 -19.74 25.21
N LYS A 6 -17.70 -19.61 25.81
CA LYS A 6 -16.78 -18.52 25.50
C LYS A 6 -16.12 -18.78 24.14
N PRO A 7 -16.13 -17.81 23.22
CA PRO A 7 -15.45 -17.95 21.94
C PRO A 7 -13.93 -17.89 22.12
N ASP A 8 -13.22 -18.51 21.20
CA ASP A 8 -11.76 -18.51 21.18
C ASP A 8 -11.24 -17.30 20.41
N TYR A 9 -11.02 -16.21 21.14
CA TYR A 9 -10.43 -14.99 20.59
C TYR A 9 -8.94 -15.15 20.25
N ALA A 10 -8.22 -16.06 20.92
CA ALA A 10 -6.78 -16.21 20.73
C ALA A 10 -6.47 -16.72 19.31
N ASN A 11 -7.30 -17.62 18.78
CA ASN A 11 -7.19 -18.07 17.41
C ASN A 11 -7.41 -16.95 16.39
N CYS A 12 -8.40 -16.07 16.58
CA CYS A 12 -8.61 -14.91 15.70
C CYS A 12 -7.40 -13.95 15.71
N VAL A 13 -6.84 -13.68 16.88
CA VAL A 13 -5.65 -12.83 17.02
C VAL A 13 -4.44 -13.46 16.31
N LYS A 14 -4.23 -14.76 16.47
CA LYS A 14 -3.13 -15.48 15.83
C LYS A 14 -3.22 -15.42 14.30
N ILE A 15 -4.40 -15.63 13.73
CA ILE A 15 -4.62 -15.59 12.27
C ILE A 15 -4.28 -14.20 11.71
N SER A 16 -4.78 -13.14 12.35
CA SER A 16 -4.51 -11.76 11.89
C SER A 16 -3.03 -11.39 12.01
N THR A 17 -2.37 -11.83 13.09
CA THR A 17 -0.95 -11.55 13.35
C THR A 17 -0.05 -12.26 12.35
N ASP A 18 -0.23 -13.57 12.16
CA ASP A 18 0.59 -14.38 11.24
C ASP A 18 0.46 -13.86 9.80
N ALA A 19 -0.76 -13.48 9.37
CA ALA A 19 -1.00 -12.92 8.05
C ALA A 19 -0.33 -11.55 7.88
N SER A 20 -0.48 -10.65 8.86
CA SER A 20 0.04 -9.28 8.78
C SER A 20 1.57 -9.26 8.69
N ILE A 21 2.27 -10.10 9.44
CA ILE A 21 3.73 -10.17 9.41
C ILE A 21 4.24 -10.75 8.08
N LYS A 22 3.56 -11.77 7.54
CA LYS A 22 3.96 -12.42 6.29
C LYS A 22 3.71 -11.53 5.07
N GLU A 23 2.54 -10.90 5.00
CA GLU A 23 2.09 -10.14 3.82
C GLU A 23 2.66 -8.71 3.76
N MET A 24 3.27 -8.20 4.84
CA MET A 24 3.92 -6.88 4.85
C MET A 24 5.29 -6.86 4.15
N ILE A 25 5.98 -8.02 4.08
CA ILE A 25 7.33 -8.11 3.49
C ILE A 25 7.32 -7.81 1.97
N PRO A 26 6.48 -8.44 1.14
CA PRO A 26 6.47 -8.19 -0.31
C PRO A 26 6.25 -6.72 -0.71
N PRO A 27 5.23 -6.00 -0.19
CA PRO A 27 5.04 -4.59 -0.54
C PRO A 27 6.19 -3.72 -0.01
N GLY A 28 6.71 -3.98 1.19
CA GLY A 28 7.86 -3.24 1.71
C GLY A 28 9.12 -3.42 0.86
N ALA A 29 9.39 -4.65 0.42
CA ALA A 29 10.51 -4.95 -0.46
C ALA A 29 10.35 -4.29 -1.84
N LEU A 30 9.14 -4.29 -2.41
CA LEU A 30 8.87 -3.63 -3.68
C LEU A 30 9.18 -2.12 -3.61
N VAL A 31 8.80 -1.45 -2.54
CA VAL A 31 9.04 -0.01 -2.35
C VAL A 31 10.52 0.30 -2.20
N MET A 32 11.25 -0.46 -1.37
CA MET A 32 12.68 -0.25 -1.16
C MET A 32 13.53 -0.59 -2.40
N LEU A 33 13.18 -1.68 -3.09
CA LEU A 33 13.99 -2.14 -4.22
C LEU A 33 13.76 -1.32 -5.50
N THR A 34 12.60 -0.66 -5.64
CA THR A 34 12.28 0.08 -6.87
C THR A 34 13.26 1.24 -7.13
N PRO A 35 13.53 2.18 -6.19
CA PRO A 35 14.50 3.24 -6.41
C PRO A 35 15.92 2.72 -6.66
N LEU A 36 16.32 1.66 -5.97
CA LEU A 36 17.63 1.02 -6.14
C LEU A 36 17.81 0.43 -7.54
N ILE A 37 16.86 -0.40 -7.98
CA ILE A 37 16.93 -1.08 -9.29
C ILE A 37 16.83 -0.04 -10.42
N VAL A 38 15.87 0.89 -10.34
CA VAL A 38 15.67 1.91 -11.37
C VAL A 38 16.85 2.89 -11.41
N GLY A 39 17.31 3.36 -10.25
CA GLY A 39 18.43 4.29 -10.14
C GLY A 39 19.76 3.70 -10.61
N ILE A 40 20.03 2.43 -10.32
CA ILE A 40 21.27 1.76 -10.75
C ILE A 40 21.23 1.43 -12.25
N LEU A 41 20.13 0.84 -12.73
CA LEU A 41 20.06 0.35 -14.12
C LEU A 41 19.78 1.46 -15.12
N PHE A 42 18.77 2.31 -14.85
CA PHE A 42 18.27 3.31 -15.79
C PHE A 42 18.74 4.74 -15.47
N GLY A 43 19.13 5.01 -14.23
CA GLY A 43 19.66 6.32 -13.83
C GLY A 43 18.61 7.31 -13.34
N VAL A 44 19.08 8.53 -13.05
CA VAL A 44 18.30 9.55 -12.33
C VAL A 44 17.14 10.14 -13.15
N GLU A 45 17.24 10.18 -14.47
CA GLU A 45 16.20 10.71 -15.35
C GLU A 45 14.96 9.82 -15.34
N THR A 46 15.12 8.50 -15.49
CA THR A 46 14.02 7.54 -15.40
C THR A 46 13.43 7.49 -14.00
N LEU A 47 14.26 7.57 -12.96
CA LEU A 47 13.81 7.62 -11.57
C LEU A 47 12.90 8.84 -11.31
N SER A 48 13.23 10.00 -11.87
CA SER A 48 12.41 11.21 -11.75
C SER A 48 11.01 11.04 -12.37
N GLY A 49 10.92 10.33 -13.51
CA GLY A 49 9.65 10.00 -14.15
C GLY A 49 8.81 9.01 -13.33
N VAL A 50 9.44 8.00 -12.73
CA VAL A 50 8.77 7.04 -11.83
C VAL A 50 8.21 7.75 -10.60
N LEU A 51 8.98 8.67 -9.99
CA LEU A 51 8.52 9.46 -8.84
C LEU A 51 7.32 10.34 -9.22
N ALA A 52 7.39 11.09 -10.31
CA ALA A 52 6.29 11.93 -10.79
C ALA A 52 5.02 11.11 -11.11
N GLY A 53 5.17 9.96 -11.79
CA GLY A 53 4.05 9.06 -12.08
C GLY A 53 3.43 8.45 -10.83
N SER A 54 4.25 8.03 -9.87
CA SER A 54 3.78 7.45 -8.59
C SER A 54 2.99 8.46 -7.76
N LEU A 55 3.39 9.73 -7.77
CA LEU A 55 2.69 10.83 -7.10
C LEU A 55 1.27 11.03 -7.67
N VAL A 56 1.13 11.14 -8.99
CA VAL A 56 -0.16 11.44 -9.63
C VAL A 56 -1.11 10.23 -9.60
N SER A 57 -0.57 9.02 -9.73
CA SER A 57 -1.37 7.79 -9.68
C SER A 57 -1.81 7.43 -8.25
N GLY A 58 -0.92 7.53 -7.27
CA GLY A 58 -1.22 7.09 -5.90
C GLY A 58 -2.25 7.95 -5.16
N VAL A 59 -2.40 9.23 -5.51
CA VAL A 59 -3.39 10.13 -4.91
C VAL A 59 -4.84 9.74 -5.26
N GLN A 60 -5.07 9.15 -6.45
CA GLN A 60 -6.41 8.80 -6.91
C GLN A 60 -6.98 7.54 -6.24
N ALA A 61 -6.12 6.61 -5.79
CA ALA A 61 -6.53 5.35 -5.19
C ALA A 61 -7.03 5.49 -3.72
N GLY A 62 -6.84 6.65 -3.09
CA GLY A 62 -7.22 6.90 -1.69
C GLY A 62 -8.63 7.47 -1.48
N ALA A 63 -9.37 7.80 -2.55
CA ALA A 63 -10.67 8.46 -2.45
C ALA A 63 -11.81 7.42 -2.40
N SER A 64 -12.03 6.80 -1.23
CA SER A 64 -13.24 6.00 -0.97
C SER A 64 -14.16 6.75 0.00
N GLU A 65 -15.24 7.33 -0.52
CA GLU A 65 -16.27 7.99 0.28
C GLU A 65 -17.07 6.98 1.12
N HIS A 66 -17.34 7.33 2.38
CA HIS A 66 -18.10 6.50 3.31
C HIS A 66 -19.60 6.52 3.01
N ALA A 67 -20.14 5.39 2.57
CA ALA A 67 -21.59 5.18 2.55
C ALA A 67 -22.13 4.98 3.97
N ARG A 68 -22.59 6.07 4.62
CA ARG A 68 -23.24 5.98 5.94
C ARG A 68 -24.64 5.34 5.80
N THR A 69 -24.98 4.48 6.75
CA THR A 69 -26.16 3.61 6.79
C THR A 69 -27.47 4.33 6.44
N ARG A 70 -28.14 3.93 5.36
CA ARG A 70 -29.54 4.25 5.07
C ARG A 70 -30.41 3.04 5.42
N GLY A 71 -31.10 3.09 6.56
CA GLY A 71 -32.15 2.12 6.92
C GLY A 71 -31.92 1.34 8.23
N PRO A 72 -32.96 0.62 8.72
CA PRO A 72 -32.90 -0.16 9.94
C PRO A 72 -31.93 -1.36 9.82
N LYS A 73 -31.26 -1.72 10.93
CA LYS A 73 -30.30 -2.84 10.98
C LYS A 73 -31.00 -4.14 10.58
N GLY A 74 -30.35 -4.90 9.69
CA GLY A 74 -30.86 -6.18 9.16
C GLY A 74 -31.69 -6.06 7.87
N SER A 75 -32.04 -4.85 7.43
CA SER A 75 -32.70 -4.62 6.14
C SER A 75 -31.75 -4.85 4.96
N ASP A 76 -32.28 -5.14 3.77
CA ASP A 76 -31.48 -5.30 2.55
C ASP A 76 -30.56 -4.12 2.24
N PRO A 77 -30.99 -2.84 2.39
CA PRO A 77 -30.06 -1.71 2.23
C PRO A 77 -28.97 -1.67 3.32
N HIS A 78 -29.23 -2.15 4.54
CA HIS A 78 -28.19 -2.27 5.57
C HIS A 78 -27.15 -3.35 5.21
N LYS A 79 -27.57 -4.50 4.69
CA LYS A 79 -26.66 -5.55 4.23
C LYS A 79 -25.77 -5.07 3.08
N ALA A 80 -26.34 -4.32 2.13
CA ALA A 80 -25.57 -3.73 1.03
C ALA A 80 -24.49 -2.74 1.52
N VAL A 81 -24.79 -1.94 2.55
CA VAL A 81 -23.80 -1.05 3.19
C VAL A 81 -22.70 -1.84 3.89
N VAL A 82 -23.02 -2.94 4.58
CA VAL A 82 -22.01 -3.81 5.23
C VAL A 82 -21.10 -4.49 4.20
N ILE A 83 -21.64 -4.90 3.06
CA ILE A 83 -20.82 -5.41 1.94
C ILE A 83 -19.90 -4.31 1.41
N GLY A 84 -20.41 -3.08 1.25
CA GLY A 84 -19.58 -1.94 0.84
C GLY A 84 -18.46 -1.62 1.84
N ASP A 85 -18.76 -1.70 3.15
CA ASP A 85 -17.79 -1.46 4.21
C ASP A 85 -16.68 -2.52 4.23
N THR A 86 -17.05 -3.81 4.19
CA THR A 86 -16.08 -4.92 4.16
C THR A 86 -15.19 -4.93 2.91
N VAL A 87 -15.69 -4.48 1.76
CA VAL A 87 -14.86 -4.28 0.55
C VAL A 87 -14.00 -3.01 0.68
N GLY A 88 -14.49 -1.98 1.36
CA GLY A 88 -13.80 -0.71 1.56
C GLY A 88 -12.74 -0.72 2.65
N ASP A 89 -12.84 -1.58 3.67
CA ASP A 89 -11.89 -1.74 4.78
C ASP A 89 -10.43 -1.90 4.31
N PRO A 90 -10.08 -2.86 3.42
CA PRO A 90 -8.70 -2.97 2.94
C PRO A 90 -8.26 -1.73 2.14
N LEU A 91 -9.20 -1.05 1.46
CA LEU A 91 -8.88 0.11 0.63
C LEU A 91 -8.62 1.37 1.47
N LYS A 92 -9.46 1.64 2.47
CA LYS A 92 -9.40 2.84 3.31
C LYS A 92 -8.40 2.70 4.47
N ASP A 93 -8.24 1.52 5.05
CA ASP A 93 -7.44 1.33 6.26
C ASP A 93 -6.04 0.79 5.97
N ILE A 94 -5.85 0.09 4.85
CA ILE A 94 -4.55 -0.52 4.50
C ILE A 94 -3.92 0.18 3.29
N SER A 95 -4.50 0.04 2.09
CA SER A 95 -3.82 0.53 0.88
C SER A 95 -3.79 2.05 0.77
N GLY A 96 -4.89 2.75 1.09
CA GLY A 96 -4.98 4.20 0.95
C GLY A 96 -3.92 4.96 1.77
N PRO A 97 -3.82 4.76 3.09
CA PRO A 97 -2.79 5.38 3.91
C PRO A 97 -1.38 4.94 3.51
N SER A 98 -1.20 3.67 3.15
CA SER A 98 0.11 3.12 2.79
C SER A 98 0.66 3.70 1.49
N LEU A 99 -0.18 4.05 0.51
CA LEU A 99 0.27 4.66 -0.74
C LEU A 99 0.92 6.04 -0.53
N ASN A 100 0.42 6.83 0.40
CA ASN A 100 1.04 8.12 0.74
C ASN A 100 2.41 7.93 1.41
N ILE A 101 2.56 6.90 2.24
CA ILE A 101 3.85 6.55 2.85
C ILE A 101 4.83 6.06 1.77
N LEU A 102 4.35 5.20 0.86
CA LEU A 102 5.12 4.66 -0.26
C LEU A 102 5.76 5.78 -1.09
N ILE A 103 4.97 6.79 -1.47
CA ILE A 103 5.46 7.91 -2.28
C ILE A 103 6.52 8.72 -1.53
N LYS A 104 6.26 9.06 -0.26
CA LYS A 104 7.22 9.84 0.55
C LYS A 104 8.50 9.07 0.79
N LEU A 105 8.41 7.76 1.03
CA LEU A 105 9.56 6.91 1.28
C LEU A 105 10.44 6.82 0.02
N MET A 106 9.86 6.52 -1.14
CA MET A 106 10.61 6.48 -2.40
C MET A 106 11.26 7.82 -2.74
N ALA A 107 10.59 8.94 -2.47
CA ALA A 107 11.15 10.27 -2.72
C ALA A 107 12.36 10.57 -1.82
N VAL A 108 12.27 10.29 -0.51
CA VAL A 108 13.38 10.51 0.42
C VAL A 108 14.53 9.54 0.14
N GLU A 109 14.24 8.28 -0.16
CA GLU A 109 15.25 7.29 -0.53
C GLU A 109 16.00 7.69 -1.80
N SER A 110 15.26 8.09 -2.84
CA SER A 110 15.86 8.59 -4.09
C SER A 110 16.72 9.83 -3.87
N LEU A 111 16.34 10.70 -2.94
CA LEU A 111 17.13 11.88 -2.58
C LEU A 111 18.43 11.51 -1.85
N ILE A 112 18.38 10.58 -0.90
CA ILE A 112 19.56 10.11 -0.16
C ILE A 112 20.56 9.44 -1.10
N PHE A 113 20.08 8.63 -2.05
CA PHE A 113 20.92 7.94 -3.02
C PHE A 113 21.19 8.74 -4.30
N ALA A 114 20.76 10.00 -4.38
CA ALA A 114 20.89 10.81 -5.61
C ALA A 114 22.34 10.96 -6.09
N THR A 115 23.27 11.24 -5.17
CA THR A 115 24.71 11.35 -5.49
C THR A 115 25.30 10.00 -5.93
N PHE A 116 24.83 8.91 -5.33
CA PHE A 116 25.23 7.56 -5.72
C PHE A 116 24.74 7.22 -7.13
N PHE A 117 23.46 7.46 -7.44
CA PHE A 117 22.89 7.21 -8.78
C PHE A 117 23.48 8.13 -9.85
N ALA A 118 23.79 9.38 -9.53
CA ALA A 118 24.44 10.30 -10.48
C ALA A 118 25.86 9.82 -10.87
N THR A 119 26.58 9.20 -9.94
CA THR A 119 27.96 8.75 -10.17
C THR A 119 28.02 7.34 -10.77
N HIS A 120 27.26 6.39 -10.20
CA HIS A 120 27.34 4.96 -10.50
C HIS A 120 26.10 4.41 -11.22
N GLY A 121 25.02 5.19 -11.35
CA GLY A 121 23.79 4.76 -12.02
C GLY A 121 23.86 4.85 -13.54
N GLY A 122 22.75 4.44 -14.18
CA GLY A 122 22.59 4.41 -15.63
C GLY A 122 23.42 3.30 -16.30
N LEU A 123 23.61 2.17 -15.61
CA LEU A 123 24.49 1.09 -16.09
C LEU A 123 24.06 0.57 -17.48
N LEU A 124 22.76 0.49 -17.76
CA LEU A 124 22.26 0.07 -19.07
C LEU A 124 22.67 1.05 -20.18
N PHE A 125 22.51 2.35 -19.95
CA PHE A 125 22.90 3.40 -20.91
C PHE A 125 24.42 3.60 -21.02
N LYS A 126 25.21 3.00 -20.12
CA LYS A 126 26.67 3.00 -20.18
C LYS A 126 27.24 1.77 -20.87
N ILE A 127 26.52 0.65 -20.83
CA ILE A 127 26.94 -0.63 -21.43
C ILE A 127 26.51 -0.74 -22.90
N PHE A 128 25.34 -0.20 -23.25
CA PHE A 128 24.80 -0.15 -24.61
C PHE A 128 24.88 1.28 -25.16
#